data_AF-A0A846TCF0-F1
#
_entry.id   AF-A0A846TCF0-F1
#
_cell.length_a   1.000
_cell.length_b   1.000
_cell.length_c   1.000
_cell.angle_alpha   90.00
_cell.angle_beta   90.00
_cell.angle_gamma   90.00
#
_symmetry.space_group_name_H-M   'P 1'
#
loop_
_entity.id
_entity.type
_entity.pdbx_description
1 polymer ?
#
loop_
_entity_poly.entity_id
_entity_poly.type
_entity_poly.pdbx_seq_one_letter_code
_entity_poly.pdbx_strand_id
1 'polypeptide(L)'
;MKKIKRFVQLSLSLLLMISLLFFANGFGYADDGAVTVKKGDTLYSLSKKYNLTVEELKGFNVLKNNTIYIGQKLLLPGLKESEPMYSVVGGSFSKKENANKQIAVLKKKGIEATVITKVIDGKTYYRIQAGVFSKRTNAEKQRELLSKNGIQDAYILTNKNLHIHGVYNGSTYSQLLQQFGQPVKTEDQLNIRSLYYDDEGAGVRVNFNMENGSVFGLQAYPEFLKLGTLPKDKTQVINVYGYPNAVKNTSCYESATCEQFIYQFNKSKLIIQFDRDKKTVQYFDLSRMQ
;
A
#
# COMPACT_ATOMS: atom_id res chain seq x y z
N MET A 1 55.89 -36.04 19.95
CA MET A 1 55.00 -35.97 18.76
C MET A 1 53.49 -35.96 19.08
N LYS A 2 52.98 -36.70 20.09
CA LYS A 2 51.54 -36.71 20.43
C LYS A 2 50.97 -35.37 20.94
N LYS A 3 51.76 -34.57 21.67
CA LYS A 3 51.33 -33.25 22.19
C LYS A 3 51.16 -32.18 21.09
N ILE A 4 52.05 -32.18 20.09
CA ILE A 4 51.97 -31.26 18.93
C ILE A 4 50.77 -31.60 18.05
N LYS A 5 50.48 -32.90 17.81
CA LYS A 5 49.28 -33.30 17.07
C LYS A 5 47.99 -32.87 17.77
N ARG A 6 47.90 -32.97 19.10
CA ARG A 6 46.74 -32.46 19.88
C ARG A 6 46.59 -30.93 19.79
N PHE A 7 47.70 -30.18 19.79
CA PHE A 7 47.67 -28.72 19.70
C PHE A 7 47.27 -28.23 18.29
N VAL A 8 47.74 -28.91 17.25
CA VAL A 8 47.34 -28.65 15.85
C VAL A 8 45.86 -29.03 15.61
N GLN A 9 45.39 -30.12 16.23
CA GLN A 9 44.00 -30.55 16.09
C GLN A 9 43.00 -29.64 16.84
N LEU A 10 43.40 -29.08 17.99
CA LEU A 10 42.62 -28.09 18.75
C LEU A 10 42.59 -26.72 18.07
N SER A 11 43.69 -26.29 17.44
CA SER A 11 43.71 -25.03 16.69
C SER A 11 42.93 -25.09 15.38
N LEU A 12 42.95 -26.23 14.67
CA LEU A 12 42.18 -26.43 13.44
C LEU A 12 40.66 -26.51 13.70
N SER A 13 40.25 -27.09 14.84
CA SER A 13 38.84 -27.13 15.25
C SER A 13 38.32 -25.79 15.77
N LEU A 14 39.16 -24.98 16.41
CA LEU A 14 38.83 -23.61 16.78
C LEU A 14 38.68 -22.70 15.55
N LEU A 15 39.51 -22.89 14.51
CA LEU A 15 39.41 -22.15 13.24
C LEU A 15 38.11 -22.50 12.48
N LEU A 16 37.69 -23.77 12.51
CA LEU A 16 36.43 -24.24 11.90
C LEU A 16 35.19 -23.77 12.67
N MET A 17 35.25 -23.63 14.00
CA MET A 17 34.16 -23.05 14.78
C MET A 17 34.04 -21.54 14.60
N ILE A 18 35.15 -20.83 14.43
CA ILE A 18 35.13 -19.39 14.13
C ILE A 18 34.57 -19.14 12.73
N SER A 19 34.86 -19.97 11.73
CA SER A 19 34.28 -19.83 10.39
C SER A 19 32.77 -20.10 10.37
N LEU A 20 32.27 -21.06 11.16
CA LEU A 20 30.83 -21.32 11.31
C LEU A 20 30.07 -20.16 11.97
N LEU A 21 30.70 -19.37 12.84
CA LEU A 21 30.11 -18.17 13.43
C LEU A 21 30.04 -16.97 12.48
N PHE A 22 30.83 -16.95 11.39
CA PHE A 22 30.73 -15.92 10.35
C PHE A 22 29.69 -16.24 9.26
N PHE A 23 29.21 -17.49 9.15
CA PHE A 23 28.18 -17.90 8.18
C PHE A 23 26.79 -18.10 8.80
N ALA A 24 26.62 -17.97 10.12
CA ALA A 24 25.34 -18.13 10.81
C ALA A 24 24.42 -16.89 10.81
N ASN A 25 24.76 -15.84 10.05
CA ASN A 25 23.82 -14.75 9.75
C ASN A 25 23.21 -14.93 8.35
N GLY A 26 22.72 -16.14 8.10
CA GLY A 26 21.81 -16.43 7.00
C GLY A 26 20.37 -16.04 7.36
N PHE A 27 20.14 -14.79 7.75
CA PHE A 27 18.80 -14.22 7.63
C PHE A 27 18.67 -13.69 6.21
N GLY A 28 18.26 -14.57 5.30
CA GLY A 28 17.77 -14.19 3.99
C GLY A 28 16.45 -13.42 4.14
N TYR A 29 16.54 -12.16 4.55
CA TYR A 29 15.52 -11.19 4.20
C TYR A 29 15.66 -10.95 2.69
N ALA A 30 14.58 -11.12 1.94
CA ALA A 30 14.52 -10.69 0.56
C ALA A 30 15.01 -9.23 0.51
N ASP A 31 16.09 -8.99 -0.23
CA ASP A 31 16.77 -7.70 -0.33
C ASP A 31 15.83 -6.71 -1.01
N ASP A 32 15.07 -5.97 -0.20
CA ASP A 32 14.22 -4.88 -0.66
C ASP A 32 15.11 -3.80 -1.28
N GLY A 33 15.13 -3.77 -2.61
CA GLY A 33 15.56 -2.64 -3.44
C GLY A 33 16.82 -1.94 -2.96
N ALA A 34 17.98 -2.60 -2.96
CA ALA A 34 19.25 -1.95 -2.67
C ALA A 34 20.29 -2.23 -3.77
N VAL A 35 21.22 -1.30 -3.95
CA VAL A 35 22.37 -1.43 -4.84
C VAL A 35 23.66 -1.29 -4.04
N THR A 36 24.56 -2.24 -4.20
CA THR A 36 25.94 -2.11 -3.72
C THR A 36 26.74 -1.32 -4.75
N VAL A 37 27.30 -0.18 -4.32
CA VAL A 37 28.11 0.73 -5.14
C VAL A 37 29.33 -0.01 -5.68
N LYS A 38 29.52 0.04 -7.00
CA LYS A 38 30.65 -0.56 -7.71
C LYS A 38 31.63 0.51 -8.17
N LYS A 39 32.82 0.09 -8.58
CA LYS A 39 33.81 1.01 -9.17
C LYS A 39 33.19 1.72 -10.39
N GLY A 40 33.23 3.05 -10.37
CA GLY A 40 32.66 3.90 -11.43
C GLY A 40 31.20 4.30 -11.21
N ASP A 41 30.53 3.78 -10.17
CA ASP A 41 29.21 4.28 -9.80
C ASP A 41 29.32 5.68 -9.18
N THR A 42 28.36 6.53 -9.53
CA THR A 42 28.12 7.84 -8.95
C THR A 42 26.64 7.91 -8.58
N LEU A 43 26.25 8.83 -7.69
CA LEU A 43 24.83 9.04 -7.43
C LEU A 43 24.07 9.42 -8.71
N TYR A 44 24.70 10.15 -9.63
CA TYR A 44 24.10 10.49 -10.93
C TYR A 44 23.87 9.26 -11.80
N SER A 45 24.88 8.39 -11.96
CA SER A 45 24.73 7.18 -12.78
C SER A 45 23.75 6.19 -12.17
N LEU A 46 23.75 6.04 -10.85
CA LEU A 46 22.81 5.19 -10.13
C LEU A 46 21.38 5.74 -10.18
N SER A 47 21.19 7.04 -9.92
CA SER A 47 19.88 7.67 -9.99
C SER A 47 19.28 7.54 -11.41
N LYS A 48 20.05 7.84 -12.46
CA LYS A 48 19.62 7.61 -13.85
C LYS A 48 19.27 6.14 -14.14
N LYS A 49 20.08 5.20 -13.66
CA LYS A 49 19.87 3.76 -13.86
C LYS A 49 18.57 3.27 -13.24
N TYR A 50 18.19 3.82 -12.09
CA TYR A 50 17.01 3.42 -11.35
C TYR A 50 15.84 4.41 -11.48
N ASN A 51 15.93 5.34 -12.43
CA ASN A 51 14.92 6.38 -12.70
C ASN A 51 14.55 7.21 -11.45
N LEU A 52 15.59 7.70 -10.77
CA LEU A 52 15.54 8.58 -9.61
C LEU A 52 16.28 9.87 -9.92
N THR A 53 16.04 10.89 -9.10
CA THR A 53 16.93 12.05 -8.95
C THR A 53 18.06 11.73 -7.97
N VAL A 54 19.15 12.52 -8.06
CA VAL A 54 20.26 12.41 -7.11
C VAL A 54 19.78 12.75 -5.70
N GLU A 55 18.91 13.75 -5.59
CA GLU A 55 18.30 14.22 -4.35
C GLU A 55 17.45 13.14 -3.68
N GLU A 56 16.63 12.40 -4.43
CA GLU A 56 15.86 11.26 -3.93
C GLU A 56 16.78 10.15 -3.40
N LEU A 57 17.82 9.79 -4.17
CA LEU A 57 18.77 8.76 -3.77
C LEU A 57 19.57 9.17 -2.51
N LYS A 58 19.93 10.45 -2.39
CA LYS A 58 20.59 11.01 -1.20
C LYS A 58 19.67 11.04 0.00
N GLY A 59 18.47 11.58 -0.17
CA GLY A 59 17.47 11.68 0.88
C GLY A 59 17.15 10.31 1.46
N PHE A 60 16.98 9.30 0.59
CA PHE A 60 16.67 7.93 1.02
C PHE A 60 17.82 7.25 1.78
N ASN A 61 19.07 7.64 1.51
CA ASN A 61 20.26 7.08 2.14
C ASN A 61 20.89 8.00 3.20
N VAL A 62 20.20 9.09 3.57
CA VAL A 62 20.67 10.10 4.54
C VAL A 62 22.07 10.66 4.18
N LEU A 63 22.35 10.81 2.88
CA LEU A 63 23.64 11.30 2.40
C LEU A 63 23.69 12.82 2.46
N LYS A 64 24.65 13.36 3.23
CA LYS A 64 24.88 14.82 3.35
C LYS A 64 25.46 15.45 2.08
N ASN A 65 26.18 14.66 1.28
CA ASN A 65 26.84 15.11 0.06
C ASN A 65 26.74 14.03 -1.04
N ASN A 66 27.43 14.24 -2.16
CA ASN A 66 27.34 13.33 -3.30
C ASN A 66 28.36 12.18 -3.24
N THR A 67 29.11 12.06 -2.13
CA THR A 67 30.17 11.06 -1.99
C THR A 67 29.56 9.71 -1.62
N ILE A 68 29.92 8.70 -2.40
CA ILE A 68 29.58 7.29 -2.15
C ILE A 68 30.83 6.42 -2.29
N TYR A 69 30.90 5.34 -1.54
CA TYR A 69 32.08 4.47 -1.48
C TYR A 69 31.80 3.12 -2.14
N ILE A 70 32.81 2.57 -2.82
CA ILE A 70 32.71 1.21 -3.36
C ILE A 70 32.40 0.23 -2.21
N GLY A 71 31.44 -0.66 -2.43
CA GLY A 71 30.94 -1.58 -1.41
C GLY A 71 29.86 -0.99 -0.51
N GLN A 72 29.60 0.33 -0.56
CA GLN A 72 28.48 0.94 0.16
C GLN A 72 27.16 0.40 -0.39
N LYS A 73 26.28 -0.05 0.50
CA LYS A 73 24.92 -0.42 0.14
C LYS A 73 24.06 0.85 0.15
N LEU A 74 23.53 1.22 -1.01
CA LEU A 74 22.55 2.27 -1.16
C LEU A 74 21.17 1.64 -1.33
N LEU A 75 20.25 2.03 -0.49
CA LEU A 75 18.84 1.70 -0.65
C LEU A 75 18.32 2.46 -1.88
N LEU A 76 17.47 1.80 -2.67
CA LEU A 76 16.73 2.36 -3.79
C LEU A 76 15.26 2.50 -3.35
N PRO A 77 14.64 3.67 -3.46
CA PRO A 77 13.21 3.80 -3.22
C PRO A 77 12.49 2.87 -4.18
N GLY A 78 11.92 1.80 -3.64
CA GLY A 78 11.21 0.79 -4.42
C GLY A 78 9.96 1.42 -5.00
N LEU A 79 9.98 1.80 -6.28
CA LEU A 79 8.78 2.01 -7.07
C LEU A 79 8.15 0.65 -7.41
N LYS A 80 7.77 -0.10 -6.37
CA LYS A 80 6.81 -1.17 -6.53
C LYS A 80 5.46 -0.47 -6.53
N GLU A 81 5.00 -0.02 -7.71
CA GLU A 81 3.58 0.28 -7.85
C GLU A 81 2.79 -0.94 -7.34
N SER A 82 1.67 -0.71 -6.66
CA SER A 82 0.86 -1.83 -6.23
C SER A 82 0.43 -2.62 -7.46
N GLU A 83 0.82 -3.89 -7.55
CA GLU A 83 0.43 -4.77 -8.63
C GLU A 83 -1.10 -4.76 -8.79
N PRO A 84 -1.62 -4.64 -10.02
CA PRO A 84 -3.06 -4.62 -10.25
C PRO A 84 -3.69 -5.94 -9.82
N MET A 85 -4.79 -5.85 -9.11
CA MET A 85 -5.63 -6.97 -8.70
C MET A 85 -6.86 -7.07 -9.60
N TYR A 86 -7.27 -8.29 -9.92
CA TYR A 86 -8.35 -8.57 -10.85
C TYR A 86 -9.56 -9.12 -10.10
N SER A 87 -10.63 -8.34 -9.99
CA SER A 87 -11.87 -8.76 -9.34
C SER A 87 -12.85 -9.28 -10.39
N VAL A 88 -13.36 -10.50 -10.20
CA VAL A 88 -14.39 -11.08 -11.08
C VAL A 88 -15.75 -10.70 -10.53
N VAL A 89 -16.57 -10.04 -11.35
CA VAL A 89 -17.91 -9.60 -10.99
C VAL A 89 -18.94 -10.40 -11.78
N GLY A 90 -19.85 -11.06 -11.08
CA GLY A 90 -20.89 -11.93 -11.63
C GLY A 90 -22.28 -11.32 -11.63
N GLY A 91 -22.38 -9.98 -11.69
CA GLY A 91 -23.66 -9.25 -11.72
C GLY A 91 -23.74 -8.08 -10.73
N SER A 92 -24.70 -7.19 -10.97
CA SER A 92 -24.97 -6.00 -10.17
C SER A 92 -26.48 -5.81 -10.02
N PHE A 93 -26.98 -5.78 -8.79
CA PHE A 93 -28.41 -5.79 -8.49
C PHE A 93 -28.81 -4.53 -7.71
N SER A 94 -30.01 -4.01 -7.96
CA SER A 94 -30.57 -2.88 -7.19
C SER A 94 -31.14 -3.29 -5.82
N LYS A 95 -31.40 -4.60 -5.62
CA LYS A 95 -31.95 -5.18 -4.38
C LYS A 95 -30.99 -6.24 -3.83
N LYS A 96 -30.72 -6.19 -2.53
CA LYS A 96 -29.78 -7.09 -1.85
C LYS A 96 -30.26 -8.54 -1.92
N GLU A 97 -31.57 -8.75 -1.89
CA GLU A 97 -32.21 -10.06 -1.94
C GLU A 97 -31.90 -10.78 -3.26
N ASN A 98 -31.86 -10.04 -4.37
CA ASN A 98 -31.52 -10.62 -5.68
C ASN A 98 -30.05 -11.04 -5.73
N ALA A 99 -29.16 -10.21 -5.19
CA ALA A 99 -27.75 -10.58 -5.05
C ALA A 99 -27.56 -11.83 -4.17
N ASN A 100 -28.25 -11.90 -3.03
CA ASN A 100 -28.20 -13.05 -2.13
C ASN A 100 -28.70 -14.34 -2.79
N LYS A 101 -29.78 -14.27 -3.58
CA LYS A 101 -30.26 -15.42 -4.38
C LYS A 101 -29.19 -15.92 -5.35
N GLN A 102 -28.52 -15.01 -6.07
CA GLN A 102 -27.44 -15.37 -7.00
C GLN A 102 -26.26 -16.05 -6.27
N ILE A 103 -25.85 -15.53 -5.11
CA ILE A 103 -24.80 -16.18 -4.29
C ILE A 103 -25.22 -17.57 -3.85
N ALA A 104 -26.47 -17.76 -3.42
CA ALA A 104 -26.94 -19.08 -3.01
C ALA A 104 -26.85 -20.11 -4.16
N VAL A 105 -27.13 -19.68 -5.40
CA VAL A 105 -26.96 -20.52 -6.60
C VAL A 105 -25.49 -20.83 -6.86
N LEU A 106 -24.60 -19.84 -6.80
CA LEU A 106 -23.16 -20.03 -6.97
C LEU A 106 -22.56 -20.97 -5.91
N LYS A 107 -22.95 -20.80 -4.65
CA LYS A 107 -22.51 -21.64 -3.53
C LYS A 107 -22.87 -23.10 -3.74
N LYS A 108 -24.09 -23.40 -4.21
CA LYS A 108 -24.51 -24.78 -4.56
C LYS A 108 -23.67 -25.41 -5.66
N LYS A 109 -23.06 -24.58 -6.52
CA LYS A 109 -22.17 -24.99 -7.61
C LYS A 109 -20.70 -24.99 -7.18
N GLY A 110 -20.40 -24.83 -5.89
CA GLY A 110 -19.04 -24.78 -5.36
C GLY A 110 -18.27 -23.50 -5.69
N ILE A 111 -18.96 -22.45 -6.13
CA ILE A 111 -18.35 -21.16 -6.48
C ILE A 111 -18.53 -20.21 -5.30
N GLU A 112 -17.42 -19.83 -4.67
CA GLU A 112 -17.42 -18.80 -3.64
C GLU A 112 -17.56 -17.40 -4.24
N ALA A 113 -18.48 -16.61 -3.68
CA ALA A 113 -18.68 -15.23 -4.03
C ALA A 113 -19.19 -14.44 -2.81
N THR A 114 -18.99 -13.12 -2.84
CA THR A 114 -19.47 -12.21 -1.80
C THR A 114 -20.28 -11.06 -2.39
N VAL A 115 -21.24 -10.53 -1.62
CA VAL A 115 -21.95 -9.30 -2.03
C VAL A 115 -21.12 -8.11 -1.56
N ILE A 116 -20.71 -7.26 -2.51
CA ILE A 116 -20.14 -5.96 -2.22
C ILE A 116 -21.15 -4.87 -2.58
N THR A 117 -21.16 -3.80 -1.80
CA THR A 117 -22.00 -2.64 -2.10
C THR A 117 -21.22 -1.64 -2.95
N LYS A 118 -21.90 -0.94 -3.87
CA LYS A 118 -21.40 0.20 -4.63
C LYS A 118 -22.48 1.26 -4.74
N VAL A 119 -22.15 2.53 -4.55
CA VAL A 119 -23.07 3.66 -4.72
C VAL A 119 -22.72 4.38 -6.01
N ILE A 120 -23.55 4.22 -7.03
CA ILE A 120 -23.35 4.78 -8.38
C ILE A 120 -24.47 5.78 -8.62
N ASP A 121 -24.10 7.04 -8.86
CA ASP A 121 -25.05 8.14 -9.07
C ASP A 121 -26.14 8.21 -7.98
N GLY A 122 -25.72 8.08 -6.73
CA GLY A 122 -26.61 8.11 -5.56
C GLY A 122 -27.45 6.84 -5.35
N LYS A 123 -27.37 5.85 -6.26
CA LYS A 123 -28.10 4.59 -6.15
C LYS A 123 -27.20 3.48 -5.62
N THR A 124 -27.71 2.72 -4.66
CA THR A 124 -27.01 1.56 -4.10
C THR A 124 -27.21 0.34 -4.99
N TYR A 125 -26.09 -0.28 -5.35
CA TYR A 125 -26.02 -1.54 -6.08
C TYR A 125 -25.27 -2.59 -5.25
N TYR A 126 -25.75 -3.83 -5.36
CA TYR A 126 -25.20 -5.01 -4.71
C TYR A 126 -24.55 -5.87 -5.80
N ARG A 127 -23.21 -5.85 -5.85
CA ARG A 127 -22.42 -6.58 -6.84
C ARG A 127 -21.95 -7.91 -6.29
N ILE A 128 -21.94 -8.93 -7.14
CA ILE A 128 -21.44 -10.26 -6.81
C ILE A 128 -19.96 -10.32 -7.15
N GLN A 129 -19.08 -10.29 -6.16
CA GLN A 129 -17.65 -10.47 -6.35
C GLN A 129 -17.28 -11.95 -6.17
N ALA A 130 -16.93 -12.62 -7.25
CA ALA A 130 -16.55 -14.03 -7.27
C ALA A 130 -15.02 -14.20 -7.31
N GLY A 131 -14.34 -13.60 -6.34
CA GLY A 131 -12.88 -13.69 -6.18
C GLY A 131 -12.10 -12.45 -6.63
N VAL A 132 -10.89 -12.34 -6.10
CA VAL A 132 -9.90 -11.31 -6.42
C VAL A 132 -8.56 -12.01 -6.64
N PHE A 133 -7.90 -11.74 -7.76
CA PHE A 133 -6.73 -12.49 -8.20
C PHE A 133 -5.55 -11.57 -8.48
N SER A 134 -4.34 -12.03 -8.17
CA SER A 134 -3.10 -11.32 -8.53
C SER A 134 -2.66 -11.53 -9.97
N LYS A 135 -3.16 -12.59 -10.62
CA LYS A 135 -2.87 -12.89 -12.03
C LYS A 135 -4.16 -12.79 -12.84
N ARG A 136 -4.11 -12.03 -13.92
CA ARG A 136 -5.25 -11.89 -14.85
C ARG A 136 -5.75 -13.24 -15.35
N THR A 137 -4.84 -14.16 -15.66
CA THR A 137 -5.17 -15.51 -16.15
C THR A 137 -6.02 -16.32 -15.16
N ASN A 138 -5.85 -16.13 -13.85
CA ASN A 138 -6.69 -16.77 -12.85
C ASN A 138 -8.08 -16.14 -12.78
N ALA A 139 -8.17 -14.81 -12.92
CA ALA A 139 -9.45 -14.12 -13.01
C ALA A 139 -10.23 -14.52 -14.28
N GLU A 140 -9.55 -14.71 -15.42
CA GLU A 140 -10.20 -15.19 -16.65
C GLU A 140 -10.77 -16.60 -16.49
N LYS A 141 -10.00 -17.53 -15.88
CA LYS A 141 -10.50 -18.88 -15.55
C LYS A 141 -11.75 -18.83 -14.67
N GLN A 142 -11.76 -17.96 -13.67
CA GLN A 142 -12.90 -17.78 -12.79
C GLN A 142 -14.09 -17.15 -13.52
N ARG A 143 -13.89 -16.14 -14.37
CA ARG A 143 -14.94 -15.56 -15.22
C ARG A 143 -15.56 -16.62 -16.14
N GLU A 144 -14.75 -17.46 -16.76
CA GLU A 144 -15.22 -18.58 -17.59
C GLU A 144 -16.01 -19.61 -16.78
N LEU A 145 -15.57 -19.91 -15.55
CA LEU A 145 -16.32 -20.78 -14.64
C LEU A 145 -17.70 -20.20 -14.34
N LEU A 146 -17.82 -18.88 -14.11
CA LEU A 146 -19.11 -18.21 -13.93
C LEU A 146 -19.99 -18.33 -15.19
N SER A 147 -19.42 -18.09 -16.37
CA SER A 147 -20.13 -18.19 -17.65
C SER A 147 -20.68 -19.59 -17.91
N LYS A 148 -19.86 -20.64 -17.72
CA LYS A 148 -20.29 -22.05 -17.80
C LYS A 148 -21.39 -22.40 -16.79
N ASN A 149 -21.49 -21.63 -15.72
CA ASN A 149 -22.49 -21.81 -14.67
C ASN A 149 -23.67 -20.84 -14.79
N GLY A 150 -23.87 -20.22 -15.96
CA GLY A 150 -25.07 -19.44 -16.29
C GLY A 150 -24.96 -17.93 -16.02
N ILE A 151 -23.77 -17.42 -15.69
CA ILE A 151 -23.52 -15.97 -15.54
C ILE A 151 -22.68 -15.50 -16.72
N GLN A 152 -23.34 -15.35 -17.88
CA GLN A 152 -22.67 -15.07 -19.15
C GLN A 152 -22.09 -13.65 -19.23
N ASP A 153 -22.66 -12.71 -18.50
CA ASP A 153 -22.26 -11.29 -18.43
C ASP A 153 -21.20 -11.02 -17.35
N ALA A 154 -20.56 -12.07 -16.80
CA ALA A 154 -19.48 -11.89 -15.85
C ALA A 154 -18.30 -11.13 -16.48
N TYR A 155 -17.75 -10.16 -15.74
CA TYR A 155 -16.66 -9.31 -16.22
C TYR A 155 -15.55 -9.18 -15.17
N ILE A 156 -14.38 -8.72 -15.62
CA ILE A 156 -13.21 -8.51 -14.76
C ILE A 156 -12.97 -7.02 -14.59
N LEU A 157 -12.91 -6.58 -13.34
CA LEU A 157 -12.42 -5.25 -12.98
C LEU A 157 -10.94 -5.34 -12.63
N THR A 158 -10.15 -4.42 -13.17
CA THR A 158 -8.76 -4.21 -12.74
C THR A 158 -8.75 -3.12 -11.70
N ASN A 159 -8.35 -3.46 -10.48
CA ASN A 159 -8.29 -2.57 -9.33
C ASN A 159 -6.85 -2.42 -8.85
N LYS A 160 -6.47 -1.22 -8.41
CA LYS A 160 -5.24 -1.02 -7.63
C LYS A 160 -5.57 -1.13 -6.14
N ASN A 161 -4.56 -1.31 -5.30
CA ASN A 161 -4.76 -1.21 -3.85
C ASN A 161 -5.31 0.17 -3.49
N LEU A 162 -6.14 0.24 -2.44
CA LEU A 162 -6.53 1.54 -1.89
C LEU A 162 -5.30 2.27 -1.39
N HIS A 163 -5.17 3.53 -1.78
CA HIS A 163 -4.01 4.35 -1.49
C HIS A 163 -4.41 5.80 -1.21
N ILE A 164 -3.55 6.54 -0.52
CA ILE A 164 -3.61 8.00 -0.47
C ILE A 164 -2.34 8.48 -1.15
N HIS A 165 -2.50 9.17 -2.28
CA HIS A 165 -1.39 9.62 -3.12
C HIS A 165 -0.34 8.52 -3.37
N GLY A 166 -0.75 7.36 -3.90
CA GLY A 166 0.16 6.24 -4.17
C GLY A 166 0.64 5.43 -2.95
N VAL A 167 0.47 5.92 -1.71
CA VAL A 167 0.84 5.19 -0.49
C VAL A 167 -0.29 4.26 -0.06
N TYR A 168 0.01 2.98 0.11
CA TYR A 168 -0.96 1.93 0.47
C TYR A 168 -0.51 1.14 1.71
N ASN A 169 -1.39 0.31 2.25
CA ASN A 169 -1.05 -0.54 3.39
C ASN A 169 0.06 -1.54 3.01
N GLY A 170 1.16 -1.51 3.75
CA GLY A 170 2.39 -2.25 3.46
C GLY A 170 3.48 -1.39 2.80
N SER A 171 3.17 -0.14 2.43
CA SER A 171 4.19 0.80 1.96
C SER A 171 5.25 1.07 3.04
N THR A 172 6.45 1.43 2.64
CA THR A 172 7.51 1.86 3.56
C THR A 172 7.41 3.34 3.88
N TYR A 173 8.07 3.80 4.95
CA TYR A 173 8.16 5.23 5.23
C TYR A 173 8.81 6.03 4.09
N SER A 174 9.73 5.44 3.33
CA SER A 174 10.33 6.10 2.19
C SER A 174 9.39 6.26 1.01
N GLN A 175 8.58 5.24 0.69
CA GLN A 175 7.56 5.38 -0.34
C GLN A 175 6.58 6.49 0.03
N LEU A 176 6.29 6.64 1.33
CA LEU A 176 5.52 7.78 1.83
C LEU A 176 6.21 9.11 1.54
N LEU A 177 7.49 9.28 1.91
CA LEU A 177 8.22 10.53 1.67
C LEU A 177 8.43 10.82 0.18
N GLN A 178 8.47 9.80 -0.67
CA GLN A 178 8.54 9.98 -2.12
C GLN A 178 7.25 10.60 -2.67
N GLN A 179 6.10 10.19 -2.15
CA GLN A 179 4.81 10.70 -2.60
C GLN A 179 4.49 12.07 -1.98
N PHE A 180 4.74 12.24 -0.68
CA PHE A 180 4.36 13.45 0.03
C PHE A 180 5.48 14.50 0.12
N GLY A 181 6.71 14.16 -0.24
CA GLY A 181 7.89 15.00 -0.05
C GLY A 181 8.41 14.98 1.39
N GLN A 182 9.50 15.72 1.61
CA GLN A 182 10.12 15.86 2.93
C GLN A 182 9.33 16.84 3.81
N PRO A 183 8.90 16.43 5.01
CA PRO A 183 8.25 17.34 5.95
C PRO A 183 9.26 18.34 6.54
N VAL A 184 8.77 19.51 6.96
CA VAL A 184 9.57 20.50 7.70
C VAL A 184 9.83 20.06 9.14
N LYS A 185 8.92 19.28 9.72
CA LYS A 185 8.99 18.76 11.08
C LYS A 185 8.27 17.42 11.16
N THR A 186 8.73 16.55 12.06
CA THR A 186 8.03 15.32 12.43
C THR A 186 7.83 15.24 13.94
N GLU A 187 6.80 14.52 14.37
CA GLU A 187 6.52 14.23 15.78
C GLU A 187 6.05 12.79 15.93
N ASP A 188 6.67 12.05 16.84
CA ASP A 188 6.40 10.62 17.05
C ASP A 188 5.65 10.41 18.37
N GLN A 189 4.57 9.65 18.34
CA GLN A 189 3.83 9.19 19.52
C GLN A 189 3.49 7.70 19.36
N LEU A 190 4.12 6.84 20.16
CA LEU A 190 4.05 5.38 20.02
C LEU A 190 4.43 4.93 18.60
N ASN A 191 3.50 4.30 17.89
CA ASN A 191 3.66 3.81 16.53
C ASN A 191 3.08 4.77 15.48
N ILE A 192 2.79 6.01 15.87
CA ILE A 192 2.26 7.06 15.02
C ILE A 192 3.34 8.12 14.81
N ARG A 193 3.52 8.54 13.56
CA ARG A 193 4.33 9.70 13.20
C ARG A 193 3.47 10.74 12.51
N SER A 194 3.52 11.97 13.00
CA SER A 194 2.93 13.15 12.38
C SER A 194 3.98 13.86 11.55
N LEU A 195 3.63 14.20 10.30
CA LEU A 195 4.49 14.88 9.33
C LEU A 195 3.87 16.25 9.03
N TYR A 196 4.65 17.30 9.29
CA TYR A 196 4.24 18.68 9.12
C TYR A 196 4.92 19.24 7.86
N TYR A 197 4.13 19.85 6.96
CA TYR A 197 4.61 20.45 5.69
C TYR A 197 4.52 21.99 5.69
N ASP A 198 3.88 22.52 6.72
CA ASP A 198 3.81 23.91 7.16
C ASP A 198 3.84 23.96 8.70
N ASP A 199 3.61 25.14 9.25
CA ASP A 199 3.53 25.41 10.69
C ASP A 199 2.08 25.43 11.23
N GLU A 200 1.07 25.19 10.39
CA GLU A 200 -0.35 25.25 10.75
C GLU A 200 -0.88 23.89 11.22
N GLY A 201 -0.39 22.79 10.66
CA GLY A 201 -0.89 21.46 11.02
C GLY A 201 -0.12 20.26 10.47
N ALA A 202 -0.44 19.08 10.99
CA ALA A 202 0.09 17.83 10.47
C ALA A 202 -0.64 17.48 9.17
N GLY A 203 0.03 17.63 8.02
CA GLY A 203 -0.51 17.24 6.72
C GLY A 203 -0.70 15.73 6.58
N VAL A 204 0.16 14.93 7.24
CA VAL A 204 0.03 13.47 7.23
C VAL A 204 0.25 12.90 8.63
N ARG A 205 -0.57 11.92 9.02
CA ARG A 205 -0.33 11.06 10.19
C ARG A 205 -0.25 9.62 9.74
N VAL A 206 0.82 8.93 10.08
CA VAL A 206 1.08 7.57 9.59
C VAL A 206 1.27 6.61 10.76
N ASN A 207 0.65 5.43 10.66
CA ASN A 207 0.75 4.34 11.63
C ASN A 207 1.71 3.29 11.08
N PHE A 208 2.75 2.96 11.85
CA PHE A 208 3.77 1.99 11.47
C PHE A 208 3.70 0.71 12.27
N ASN A 209 3.92 -0.41 11.61
CA ASN A 209 4.20 -1.67 12.27
C ASN A 209 5.60 -1.56 12.91
N MET A 210 5.69 -1.74 14.23
CA MET A 210 6.93 -1.55 14.97
C MET A 210 7.97 -2.64 14.72
N GLU A 211 7.57 -3.80 14.19
CA GLU A 211 8.48 -4.91 13.88
C GLU A 211 9.20 -4.71 12.55
N ASN A 212 8.49 -4.23 11.52
CA ASN A 212 9.03 -4.16 10.16
C ASN A 212 8.98 -2.75 9.52
N GLY A 213 8.50 -1.73 10.24
CA GLY A 213 8.44 -0.35 9.79
C GLY A 213 7.44 -0.07 8.66
N SER A 214 6.58 -1.04 8.31
CA SER A 214 5.59 -0.87 7.24
C SER A 214 4.40 -0.03 7.68
N VAL A 215 3.88 0.79 6.77
CA VAL A 215 2.65 1.57 6.95
C VAL A 215 1.46 0.62 7.03
N PHE A 216 0.66 0.70 8.10
CA PHE A 216 -0.62 -0.03 8.18
C PHE A 216 -1.85 0.88 8.32
N GLY A 217 -1.62 2.19 8.42
CA GLY A 217 -2.67 3.20 8.38
C GLY A 217 -2.08 4.57 8.07
N LEU A 218 -2.87 5.41 7.42
CA LEU A 218 -2.44 6.71 6.93
C LEU A 218 -3.62 7.67 6.92
N GLN A 219 -3.46 8.83 7.54
CA GLN A 219 -4.37 9.96 7.41
C GLN A 219 -3.68 11.11 6.69
N ALA A 220 -4.39 11.77 5.79
CA ALA A 220 -3.90 12.95 5.09
C ALA A 220 -4.94 14.07 5.14
N TYR A 221 -4.46 15.28 5.41
CA TYR A 221 -5.25 16.50 5.58
C TYR A 221 -4.85 17.48 4.47
N PRO A 222 -5.62 17.54 3.36
CA PRO A 222 -5.23 18.32 2.18
C PRO A 222 -4.96 19.80 2.44
N GLU A 223 -5.59 20.38 3.46
CA GLU A 223 -5.40 21.78 3.85
C GLU A 223 -3.96 22.10 4.29
N PHE A 224 -3.29 21.17 4.99
CA PHE A 224 -1.90 21.32 5.47
C PHE A 224 -0.88 20.67 4.53
N LEU A 225 -1.27 20.41 3.28
CA LEU A 225 -0.42 19.79 2.28
C LEU A 225 -0.17 20.74 1.12
N LYS A 226 1.11 20.98 0.84
CA LYS A 226 1.55 21.69 -0.37
C LYS A 226 1.54 20.75 -1.59
N LEU A 227 0.50 19.93 -1.72
CA LEU A 227 0.34 18.92 -2.77
C LEU A 227 -0.84 19.29 -3.67
N GLY A 228 -0.56 19.47 -4.96
CA GLY A 228 -1.59 19.72 -5.98
C GLY A 228 -2.33 18.46 -6.46
N THR A 229 -1.93 17.29 -5.97
CA THR A 229 -2.28 15.98 -6.53
C THR A 229 -3.42 15.27 -5.80
N LEU A 230 -3.67 15.60 -4.52
CA LEU A 230 -4.77 15.00 -3.78
C LEU A 230 -6.12 15.57 -4.24
N PRO A 231 -7.14 14.73 -4.44
CA PRO A 231 -8.44 15.20 -4.85
C PRO A 231 -9.07 16.06 -3.74
N LYS A 232 -9.57 17.24 -4.11
CA LYS A 232 -10.12 18.24 -3.18
C LYS A 232 -11.63 18.27 -3.13
N ASP A 233 -12.28 17.61 -4.09
CA ASP A 233 -13.74 17.55 -4.21
C ASP A 233 -14.24 16.16 -4.64
N LYS A 234 -15.57 15.97 -4.56
CA LYS A 234 -16.25 14.72 -4.92
C LYS A 234 -15.95 14.22 -6.34
N THR A 235 -15.91 15.12 -7.31
CA THR A 235 -15.68 14.76 -8.72
C THR A 235 -14.27 14.24 -8.88
N GLN A 236 -13.29 14.93 -8.30
CA GLN A 236 -11.90 14.49 -8.32
C GLN A 236 -11.72 13.16 -7.57
N VAL A 237 -12.40 12.98 -6.42
CA VAL A 237 -12.40 11.73 -5.68
C VAL A 237 -12.94 10.57 -6.53
N ILE A 238 -14.07 10.76 -7.22
CA ILE A 238 -14.65 9.75 -8.11
C ILE A 238 -13.72 9.46 -9.31
N ASN A 239 -13.04 10.47 -9.86
CA ASN A 239 -12.10 10.27 -10.95
C ASN A 239 -10.89 9.43 -10.54
N VAL A 240 -10.41 9.59 -9.29
CA VAL A 240 -9.25 8.85 -8.78
C VAL A 240 -9.63 7.46 -8.27
N TYR A 241 -10.70 7.35 -7.49
CA TYR A 241 -11.05 6.15 -6.73
C TYR A 241 -12.27 5.40 -7.29
N GLY A 242 -12.95 5.97 -8.27
CA GLY A 242 -14.26 5.51 -8.73
C GLY A 242 -15.35 5.74 -7.68
N TYR A 243 -16.49 5.09 -7.91
CA TYR A 243 -17.63 5.15 -7.01
C TYR A 243 -17.39 4.37 -5.70
N PRO A 244 -17.81 4.93 -4.55
CA PRO A 244 -17.57 4.33 -3.24
C PRO A 244 -18.41 3.08 -3.02
N ASN A 245 -18.00 2.28 -2.03
CA ASN A 245 -18.77 1.15 -1.56
C ASN A 245 -19.97 1.57 -0.72
N ALA A 246 -19.86 2.68 0.00
CA ALA A 246 -20.96 3.28 0.75
C ALA A 246 -20.79 4.80 0.87
N VAL A 247 -21.92 5.50 1.05
CA VAL A 247 -21.96 6.90 1.43
C VAL A 247 -22.66 6.97 2.79
N LYS A 248 -22.06 7.68 3.75
CA LYS A 248 -22.58 7.79 5.12
C LYS A 248 -22.61 9.25 5.58
N ASN A 249 -23.70 9.68 6.18
CA ASN A 249 -23.74 10.93 6.94
C ASN A 249 -23.17 10.70 8.34
N THR A 250 -22.32 11.60 8.80
CA THR A 250 -21.68 11.54 10.13
C THR A 250 -21.68 12.92 10.79
N SER A 251 -21.54 12.96 12.12
CA SER A 251 -21.25 14.20 12.83
C SER A 251 -19.79 14.60 12.59
N CYS A 252 -19.55 15.89 12.36
CA CYS A 252 -18.23 16.52 12.36
C CYS A 252 -18.20 17.70 13.35
N TYR A 253 -17.22 18.58 13.23
CA TYR A 253 -17.01 19.72 14.14
C TYR A 253 -18.30 20.50 14.38
N GLU A 254 -18.51 21.00 15.61
CA GLU A 254 -19.73 21.71 16.04
C GLU A 254 -21.03 20.92 15.82
N SER A 255 -20.96 19.59 15.81
CA SER A 255 -22.10 18.72 15.54
C SER A 255 -22.73 18.92 14.15
N ALA A 256 -22.00 19.53 13.21
CA ALA A 256 -22.43 19.63 11.82
C ALA A 256 -22.53 18.24 11.18
N THR A 257 -23.37 18.12 10.14
CA THR A 257 -23.49 16.87 9.39
C THR A 257 -22.56 16.88 8.18
N CYS A 258 -21.52 16.06 8.26
CA CYS A 258 -20.59 15.78 7.16
C CYS A 258 -20.98 14.50 6.42
N GLU A 259 -20.37 14.28 5.26
CA GLU A 259 -20.56 13.09 4.45
C GLU A 259 -19.24 12.33 4.30
N GLN A 260 -19.30 11.00 4.28
CA GLN A 260 -18.15 10.13 4.05
C GLN A 260 -18.39 9.26 2.83
N PHE A 261 -17.39 9.21 1.95
CA PHE A 261 -17.25 8.14 0.97
C PHE A 261 -16.39 7.03 1.58
N ILE A 262 -16.91 5.81 1.55
CA ILE A 262 -16.26 4.63 2.13
C ILE A 262 -15.92 3.67 1.00
N TYR A 263 -14.63 3.38 0.86
CA TYR A 263 -14.09 2.41 -0.08
C TYR A 263 -13.55 1.19 0.68
N GLN A 264 -13.76 0.00 0.12
CA GLN A 264 -13.28 -1.26 0.69
C GLN A 264 -12.70 -2.14 -0.40
N PHE A 265 -11.49 -2.62 -0.18
CA PHE A 265 -10.81 -3.53 -1.10
C PHE A 265 -9.71 -4.31 -0.38
N ASN A 266 -9.66 -5.64 -0.58
CA ASN A 266 -8.60 -6.53 -0.07
C ASN A 266 -8.17 -6.24 1.39
N LYS A 267 -9.13 -6.26 2.32
CA LYS A 267 -8.98 -5.94 3.76
C LYS A 267 -8.49 -4.52 4.08
N SER A 268 -8.49 -3.62 3.10
CA SER A 268 -8.22 -2.20 3.32
C SER A 268 -9.52 -1.41 3.22
N LYS A 269 -9.58 -0.33 3.98
CA LYS A 269 -10.67 0.63 3.98
C LYS A 269 -10.09 2.02 3.79
N LEU A 270 -10.65 2.77 2.86
CA LEU A 270 -10.35 4.19 2.68
C LEU A 270 -11.63 4.98 2.95
N ILE A 271 -11.58 5.86 3.94
CA ILE A 271 -12.63 6.82 4.24
C ILE A 271 -12.16 8.18 3.71
N ILE A 272 -13.02 8.84 2.94
CA ILE A 272 -12.81 10.22 2.52
C ILE A 272 -13.96 11.01 3.11
N GLN A 273 -13.65 11.90 4.03
CA GLN A 273 -14.65 12.76 4.67
C GLN A 273 -14.69 14.10 3.95
N PHE A 274 -15.90 14.55 3.64
CA PHE A 274 -16.16 15.89 3.14
C PHE A 274 -16.55 16.80 4.29
N ASP A 275 -16.20 18.07 4.20
CA ASP A 275 -16.54 19.12 5.15
C ASP A 275 -18.07 19.36 5.20
N ARG A 276 -18.52 20.27 6.06
CA ARG A 276 -19.94 20.66 6.25
C ARG A 276 -20.65 21.08 4.97
N ASP A 277 -19.90 21.56 3.97
CA ASP A 277 -20.41 21.90 2.64
C ASP A 277 -20.73 20.66 1.78
N LYS A 278 -20.30 19.47 2.22
CA LYS A 278 -20.39 18.18 1.55
C LYS A 278 -19.78 18.19 0.15
N LYS A 279 -18.83 19.06 -0.11
CA LYS A 279 -18.14 19.22 -1.39
C LYS A 279 -16.64 19.14 -1.23
N THR A 280 -16.10 19.85 -0.23
CA THR A 280 -14.66 19.97 0.00
C THR A 280 -14.17 18.79 0.80
N VAL A 281 -13.07 18.15 0.39
CA VAL A 281 -12.47 17.04 1.14
C VAL A 281 -11.79 17.59 2.38
N GLN A 282 -12.19 17.09 3.55
CA GLN A 282 -11.59 17.41 4.84
C GLN A 282 -10.37 16.54 5.12
N TYR A 283 -10.50 15.21 4.99
CA TYR A 283 -9.39 14.29 5.16
C TYR A 283 -9.60 12.96 4.45
N PHE A 284 -8.49 12.25 4.28
CA PHE A 284 -8.41 10.85 3.86
C PHE A 284 -7.95 10.00 5.04
N ASP A 285 -8.54 8.82 5.23
CA ASP A 285 -8.14 7.84 6.23
C ASP A 285 -8.09 6.44 5.63
N LEU A 286 -6.87 5.95 5.39
CA LEU A 286 -6.59 4.59 4.94
C LEU A 286 -6.24 3.73 6.15
N SER A 287 -6.92 2.61 6.31
CA SER A 287 -6.70 1.67 7.40
C SER A 287 -6.89 0.22 6.94
N ARG A 288 -6.37 -0.74 7.72
CA ARG A 288 -6.74 -2.15 7.59
C ARG A 288 -8.08 -2.40 8.27
N MET A 289 -8.91 -3.23 7.66
CA MET A 289 -10.12 -3.77 8.25
C MET A 289 -9.75 -4.83 9.29
N GLN A 290 -10.41 -4.77 10.45
CA GLN A 290 -10.32 -5.78 11.50
C GLN A 290 -10.98 -7.10 11.06
#